data_AF-A0A847BCF0-F1
#
_entry.id   AF-A0A847BCF0-F1
#
_cell.length_a   1.000
_cell.length_b   1.000
_cell.length_c   1.000
_cell.angle_alpha   90.00
_cell.angle_beta   90.00
_cell.angle_gamma   90.00
#
_symmetry.space_group_name_H-M   'P 1'
#
loop_
_entity.id
_entity.type
_entity.pdbx_description
1 polymer ?
#
loop_
_entity_poly.entity_id
_entity_poly.type
_entity_poly.pdbx_seq_one_letter_code
_entity_poly.pdbx_strand_id
1 'polypeptide(L)'
;MKLRGWRGLVWLAAAEGAALERAHELWRAGEWQLPCWISPVAPAGAASQAWLPLGKARTRLGQEHDLIIFDALEAGAFDADAFGALSGTLRAGGLLVLLTPLVQPDVTAISASRYLSRLLQQLAGAPGVACWHAGEELQLPVPSESP
;
A
#
# COMPACT_ATOMS: atom_id res chain seq x y z
N MET A 1 16.18 4.38 6.30
CA MET A 1 15.44 3.14 6.61
C MET A 1 15.82 2.07 5.57
N LYS A 2 16.44 0.95 5.97
CA LYS A 2 16.88 -0.10 5.02
C LYS A 2 15.77 -1.12 4.82
N LEU A 3 14.89 -0.86 3.86
CA LEU A 3 13.93 -1.84 3.33
C LEU A 3 14.58 -2.83 2.33
N ARG A 4 15.91 -2.82 2.21
CA ARG A 4 16.64 -3.58 1.18
C ARG A 4 16.42 -5.07 1.39
N GLY A 5 15.61 -5.67 0.53
CA GLY A 5 15.37 -7.11 0.46
C GLY A 5 14.09 -7.60 1.13
N TRP A 6 13.30 -6.71 1.77
CA TRP A 6 12.02 -7.12 2.32
C TRP A 6 10.96 -7.25 1.23
N ARG A 7 10.30 -8.41 1.19
CA ARG A 7 9.29 -8.81 0.22
C ARG A 7 7.96 -8.84 0.95
N GLY A 8 6.99 -8.03 0.55
CA GLY A 8 5.71 -8.08 1.23
C GLY A 8 4.80 -6.89 1.01
N LEU A 9 3.78 -6.85 1.85
CA LEU A 9 2.74 -5.82 1.87
C LEU A 9 2.95 -4.96 3.11
N VAL A 10 3.24 -3.67 2.92
CA VAL A 10 3.22 -2.67 3.98
C VAL A 10 1.79 -2.15 4.12
N TRP A 11 1.20 -2.32 5.28
CA TRP A 11 -0.04 -1.66 5.62
C TRP A 11 0.27 -0.40 6.43
N LEU A 12 0.02 0.76 5.82
CA LEU A 12 0.25 2.06 6.44
C LEU A 12 -1.07 2.66 6.91
N ALA A 13 -1.28 2.64 8.22
CA ALA A 13 -2.45 3.22 8.87
C ALA A 13 -2.07 4.51 9.61
N ALA A 14 -2.27 5.67 8.97
CA ALA A 14 -1.90 6.97 9.50
C ALA A 14 -2.93 8.04 9.13
N ALA A 15 -2.91 9.20 9.81
CA ALA A 15 -3.65 10.36 9.33
C ALA A 15 -3.19 10.71 7.89
N GLU A 16 -4.10 11.20 7.04
CA GLU A 16 -3.90 11.34 5.59
C GLU A 16 -2.54 11.95 5.21
N GLY A 17 -2.20 13.13 5.76
CA GLY A 17 -0.91 13.78 5.49
C GLY A 17 0.29 12.94 5.92
N ALA A 18 0.23 12.32 7.09
CA ALA A 18 1.32 11.49 7.62
C ALA A 18 1.46 10.14 6.88
N ALA A 19 0.38 9.64 6.27
CA ALA A 19 0.40 8.46 5.41
C ALA A 19 1.06 8.77 4.08
N LEU A 20 0.66 9.89 3.45
CA LEU A 20 1.23 10.36 2.19
C LEU A 20 2.71 10.69 2.34
N GLU A 21 3.11 11.42 3.38
CA GLU A 21 4.52 11.76 3.61
C GLU A 21 5.41 10.51 3.71
N ARG A 22 4.99 9.51 4.50
CA ARG A 22 5.71 8.24 4.62
C ARG A 22 5.74 7.46 3.32
N ALA A 23 4.63 7.41 2.59
CA ALA A 23 4.58 6.78 1.27
C ALA A 23 5.57 7.45 0.30
N HIS A 24 5.65 8.78 0.35
CA HIS A 24 6.61 9.59 -0.40
C HIS A 24 8.07 9.29 0.01
N GLU A 25 8.34 9.06 1.29
CA GLU A 25 9.66 8.62 1.75
C GLU A 25 10.03 7.26 1.19
N LEU A 26 9.12 6.28 1.21
CA LEU A 26 9.33 4.95 0.63
C LEU A 26 9.62 5.02 -0.87
N TRP A 27 8.82 5.82 -1.57
CA TRP A 27 8.97 6.06 -3.00
C TRP A 27 10.35 6.65 -3.32
N ARG A 28 10.81 7.65 -2.56
CA ARG A 28 12.10 8.31 -2.79
C ARG A 28 13.31 7.52 -2.30
N ALA A 29 13.13 6.68 -1.27
CA ALA A 29 14.22 5.94 -0.65
C ALA A 29 14.66 4.70 -1.45
N GLY A 30 13.82 4.21 -2.36
CA GLY A 30 14.11 3.04 -3.19
C GLY A 30 14.52 3.40 -4.62
N GLU A 31 15.37 2.56 -5.20
CA GLU A 31 15.74 2.60 -6.61
C GLU A 31 14.75 1.77 -7.43
N TRP A 32 13.48 2.19 -7.44
CA TRP A 32 12.39 1.49 -8.11
C TRP A 32 12.47 1.68 -9.63
N GLN A 33 12.35 0.59 -10.38
CA GLN A 33 12.41 0.56 -11.84
C GLN A 33 11.04 0.84 -12.48
N LEU A 34 9.98 0.26 -11.92
CA LEU A 34 8.61 0.41 -12.41
C LEU A 34 7.66 0.66 -11.22
N PRO A 35 7.81 1.82 -10.56
CA PRO A 35 6.95 2.16 -9.45
C PRO A 35 5.58 2.64 -9.96
N CYS A 36 4.51 2.30 -9.24
CA CYS A 36 3.14 2.61 -9.59
C CYS A 36 2.39 3.16 -8.37
N TRP A 37 2.04 4.43 -8.40
CA TRP A 37 1.26 5.10 -7.37
C TRP A 37 -0.17 5.29 -7.85
N ILE A 38 -1.11 4.66 -7.17
CA ILE A 38 -2.53 4.86 -7.40
C ILE A 38 -3.06 5.80 -6.34
N SER A 39 -3.47 7.01 -6.74
CA SER A 39 -4.02 8.02 -5.83
C SER A 39 -4.95 8.99 -6.57
N PRO A 40 -5.94 9.58 -5.88
CA PRO A 40 -6.83 10.57 -6.51
C PRO A 40 -6.05 11.80 -7.00
N VAL A 41 -5.00 12.19 -6.27
CA VAL A 41 -4.14 13.33 -6.58
C VAL A 41 -2.73 12.85 -6.92
N ALA A 42 -2.13 13.44 -7.95
CA ALA A 42 -0.76 13.12 -8.35
C ALA A 42 0.23 13.44 -7.22
N PRO A 43 1.09 12.49 -6.82
CA PRO A 43 2.10 12.73 -5.80
C PRO A 43 3.11 13.76 -6.30
N ALA A 44 3.54 14.67 -5.42
CA ALA A 44 4.57 15.64 -5.75
C ALA A 44 5.87 14.93 -6.21
N GLY A 45 6.35 15.28 -7.41
CA GLY A 45 7.57 14.73 -7.99
C GLY A 45 7.43 13.34 -8.63
N ALA A 46 6.23 12.75 -8.67
CA ALA A 46 6.00 11.52 -9.42
C ALA A 46 5.94 11.80 -10.93
N ALA A 47 6.67 11.01 -11.71
CA ALA A 47 6.54 11.05 -13.16
C ALA A 47 5.13 10.62 -13.56
N SER A 48 4.55 11.24 -14.60
CA SER A 48 3.16 10.93 -15.04
C SER A 48 2.94 9.46 -15.42
N GLN A 49 4.01 8.73 -15.77
CA GLN A 49 3.93 7.30 -16.05
C GLN A 49 3.86 6.42 -14.79
N ALA A 50 4.38 6.93 -13.68
CA ALA A 50 4.48 6.23 -12.41
C ALA A 50 3.30 6.51 -11.48
N TRP A 51 2.39 7.42 -11.86
CA TRP A 51 1.16 7.71 -11.12
C TRP A 51 -0.08 7.46 -11.97
N LEU A 52 -1.16 7.00 -11.33
CA LEU A 52 -2.47 6.85 -11.93
C LEU A 52 -3.60 7.26 -10.97
N PRO A 53 -4.68 7.84 -11.51
CA PRO A 53 -5.92 7.99 -10.75
C PRO A 53 -6.55 6.61 -10.50
N LEU A 54 -7.29 6.49 -9.40
CA LEU A 54 -7.96 5.25 -8.95
C LEU A 54 -8.72 4.55 -10.08
N GLY A 55 -9.53 5.28 -10.84
CA GLY A 55 -10.31 4.74 -11.96
C GLY A 55 -9.49 4.21 -13.15
N LYS A 56 -8.17 4.49 -13.20
CA LYS A 56 -7.25 3.99 -14.24
C LYS A 56 -6.28 2.93 -13.73
N ALA A 57 -6.37 2.51 -12.48
CA ALA A 57 -5.54 1.44 -11.91
C ALA A 57 -5.49 0.19 -12.82
N ARG A 58 -6.63 -0.19 -13.40
CA ARG A 58 -6.77 -1.35 -14.30
C ARG A 58 -6.10 -1.21 -15.67
N THR A 59 -5.57 -0.04 -16.01
CA THR A 59 -4.88 0.18 -17.29
C THR A 59 -3.42 -0.28 -17.28
N ARG A 60 -2.87 -0.62 -16.11
CA ARG A 60 -1.50 -1.15 -15.95
C ARG A 60 -1.43 -2.66 -15.81
N LEU A 61 -2.53 -3.35 -16.07
CA LEU A 61 -2.56 -4.81 -16.05
C LEU A 61 -1.65 -5.36 -17.15
N GLY A 62 -0.78 -6.32 -16.77
CA GLY A 62 0.19 -6.96 -17.67
C GLY A 62 1.61 -6.36 -17.66
N GLN A 63 1.87 -5.34 -16.84
CA GLN A 63 3.24 -4.86 -16.57
C GLN A 63 3.68 -5.34 -15.19
N GLU A 64 4.96 -5.67 -15.01
CA GLU A 64 5.50 -6.07 -13.71
C GLU A 64 6.02 -4.85 -12.94
N HIS A 65 5.44 -4.57 -11.77
CA HIS A 65 5.81 -3.44 -10.93
C HIS A 65 6.67 -3.88 -9.75
N ASP A 66 7.58 -3.03 -9.33
CA ASP A 66 8.46 -3.31 -8.18
C ASP A 66 8.13 -2.50 -6.94
N LEU A 67 7.33 -1.44 -7.12
CA LEU A 67 6.62 -0.76 -6.05
C LEU A 67 5.21 -0.47 -6.52
N ILE A 68 4.23 -0.79 -5.67
CA ILE A 68 2.85 -0.35 -5.86
C ILE A 68 2.44 0.37 -4.58
N ILE A 69 2.05 1.64 -4.69
CA ILE A 69 1.44 2.40 -3.60
C ILE A 69 -0.03 2.56 -3.94
N PHE A 70 -0.92 2.08 -3.07
CA PHE A 70 -2.36 2.16 -3.25
C PHE A 70 -2.96 3.07 -2.17
N ASP A 71 -3.49 4.20 -2.61
CA ASP A 71 -4.14 5.19 -1.75
C ASP A 71 -5.61 4.81 -1.53
N ALA A 72 -5.93 4.45 -0.29
CA ALA A 72 -7.27 4.23 0.20
C ALA A 72 -7.56 5.09 1.45
N LEU A 73 -7.01 6.31 1.47
CA LEU A 73 -7.19 7.25 2.58
C LEU A 73 -8.62 7.81 2.64
N GLU A 74 -9.23 8.06 1.47
CA GLU A 74 -10.62 8.51 1.38
C GLU A 74 -11.63 7.35 1.47
N ALA A 75 -12.77 7.60 2.11
CA ALA A 75 -13.86 6.63 2.17
C ALA A 75 -14.39 6.31 0.76
N GLY A 76 -14.34 5.03 0.37
CA GLY A 76 -14.78 4.58 -0.95
C GLY A 76 -13.71 4.67 -2.05
N ALA A 77 -12.51 5.16 -1.76
CA ALA A 77 -11.38 5.11 -2.70
C ALA A 77 -10.85 3.68 -2.93
N PHE A 78 -11.10 2.76 -2.00
CA PHE A 78 -10.64 1.38 -2.14
C PHE A 78 -11.51 0.57 -3.13
N ASP A 79 -10.91 0.22 -4.27
CA ASP A 79 -11.45 -0.73 -5.24
C ASP A 79 -10.77 -2.10 -5.08
N ALA A 80 -11.54 -3.10 -4.63
CA ALA A 80 -11.05 -4.46 -4.40
C ALA A 80 -10.59 -5.17 -5.66
N ASP A 81 -11.26 -4.94 -6.79
CA ASP A 81 -10.91 -5.56 -8.07
C ASP A 81 -9.61 -4.94 -8.60
N ALA A 82 -9.49 -3.61 -8.52
CA ALA A 82 -8.27 -2.91 -8.90
C ALA A 82 -7.07 -3.31 -8.01
N PHE A 83 -7.27 -3.38 -6.69
CA PHE A 83 -6.25 -3.80 -5.75
C PHE A 83 -5.79 -5.25 -6.02
N GLY A 84 -6.73 -6.18 -6.16
CA GLY A 84 -6.42 -7.57 -6.47
C GLY A 84 -5.63 -7.70 -7.77
N ALA A 85 -6.10 -7.03 -8.83
CA ALA A 85 -5.46 -7.09 -10.13
C ALA A 85 -4.05 -6.46 -10.13
N LEU A 86 -3.84 -5.33 -9.44
CA LEU A 86 -2.52 -4.70 -9.29
C LEU A 86 -1.59 -5.51 -8.40
N SER A 87 -2.08 -6.09 -7.31
CA SER A 87 -1.25 -6.95 -6.46
C SER A 87 -0.68 -8.15 -7.24
N GLY A 88 -1.43 -8.67 -8.21
CA GLY A 88 -0.98 -9.71 -9.14
C GLY A 88 0.05 -9.24 -10.18
N THR A 89 0.27 -7.93 -10.32
CA THR A 89 1.32 -7.35 -11.16
C THR A 89 2.62 -7.10 -10.43
N LEU A 90 2.68 -7.37 -9.12
CA LEU A 90 3.88 -7.16 -8.33
C LEU A 90 4.93 -8.21 -8.69
N ARG A 91 6.11 -7.77 -9.11
CA ARG A 91 7.22 -8.66 -9.46
C ARG A 91 7.80 -9.36 -8.24
N ALA A 92 8.54 -10.44 -8.47
CA ALA A 92 9.33 -11.09 -7.42
C ALA A 92 10.32 -10.09 -6.79
N GLY A 93 10.18 -9.83 -5.49
CA GLY A 93 10.99 -8.84 -4.79
C GLY A 93 10.42 -7.42 -4.77
N GLY A 94 9.19 -7.23 -5.25
CA GLY A 94 8.49 -5.95 -5.18
C GLY A 94 7.85 -5.67 -3.82
N LEU A 95 7.44 -4.41 -3.64
CA LEU A 95 6.77 -3.90 -2.45
C LEU A 95 5.36 -3.41 -2.78
N LEU A 96 4.36 -3.86 -2.03
CA LEU A 96 3.00 -3.30 -2.08
C LEU A 96 2.75 -2.48 -0.82
N VAL A 97 2.33 -1.24 -0.96
CA VAL A 97 2.04 -0.32 0.14
C VAL A 97 0.57 0.06 0.07
N LEU A 98 -0.21 -0.27 1.09
CA LEU A 98 -1.61 0.11 1.21
C LEU A 98 -1.75 1.24 2.23
N LEU A 99 -2.23 2.40 1.78
CA LEU A 99 -2.49 3.56 2.65
C LEU A 99 -3.94 3.54 3.10
N THR A 100 -4.16 3.61 4.40
CA THR A 100 -5.50 3.70 4.99
C THR A 100 -5.51 4.76 6.09
N PRO A 101 -6.65 5.42 6.33
CA PRO A 101 -6.71 6.43 7.38
C PRO A 101 -6.51 5.75 8.74
N LEU A 102 -5.83 6.44 9.67
CA LEU A 102 -5.71 5.98 11.06
C LEU A 102 -7.06 6.13 11.73
N VAL A 103 -7.80 5.04 11.78
CA VAL A 103 -9.08 4.99 12.47
C VAL A 103 -9.20 3.61 13.10
N GLN A 104 -9.72 3.59 14.33
CA GLN A 104 -9.90 2.33 15.06
C GLN A 104 -10.74 1.38 14.19
N PRO A 105 -10.33 0.11 14.03
CA PRO A 105 -10.95 -0.83 13.07
C PRO A 105 -12.46 -0.94 13.25
N ASP A 106 -12.95 -0.74 14.47
CA ASP A 106 -14.36 -0.80 14.86
C ASP A 106 -15.23 0.32 14.25
N VAL A 107 -14.67 1.53 14.05
CA VAL A 107 -15.42 2.69 13.51
C VAL A 107 -15.33 2.74 11.98
N THR A 108 -14.17 2.38 11.40
CA THR A 108 -13.97 2.34 9.95
C THR A 108 -14.72 1.25 9.22
N ALA A 109 -14.90 0.08 9.84
CA ALA A 109 -15.55 -1.04 9.18
C ALA A 109 -17.00 -0.74 8.78
N ILE A 110 -17.61 0.29 9.38
CA ILE A 110 -18.98 0.72 9.17
C ILE A 110 -19.12 1.59 7.91
N SER A 111 -18.12 2.42 7.58
CA SER A 111 -18.13 3.26 6.37
C SER A 111 -17.26 2.71 5.22
N ALA A 112 -16.38 1.76 5.51
CA ALA A 112 -15.61 1.01 4.54
C ALA A 112 -16.46 -0.09 3.89
N SER A 113 -16.09 -0.53 2.69
CA SER A 113 -16.73 -1.71 2.11
C SER A 113 -16.46 -2.93 3.00
N ARG A 114 -17.41 -3.88 3.08
CA ARG A 114 -17.22 -5.15 3.82
C ARG A 114 -15.93 -5.86 3.45
N TYR A 115 -15.50 -5.72 2.19
CA TYR A 115 -14.24 -6.26 1.72
C TYR A 115 -13.05 -5.60 2.40
N LEU A 116 -12.99 -4.26 2.42
CA LEU A 116 -11.90 -3.53 3.07
C LEU A 116 -11.83 -3.88 4.56
N SER A 117 -12.96 -3.91 5.27
CA SER A 117 -13.01 -4.32 6.67
C SER A 117 -12.42 -5.72 6.89
N ARG A 118 -12.79 -6.69 6.04
CA ARG A 118 -12.23 -8.05 6.08
C ARG A 118 -10.74 -8.05 5.75
N LEU A 119 -10.31 -7.28 4.75
CA LEU A 119 -8.89 -7.16 4.37
C LEU A 119 -8.06 -6.65 5.54
N LEU A 120 -8.45 -5.53 6.17
CA LEU A 120 -7.72 -4.97 7.31
C LEU A 120 -7.63 -5.95 8.48
N GLN A 121 -8.71 -6.68 8.76
CA GLN A 121 -8.70 -7.76 9.76
C GLN A 121 -7.70 -8.88 9.43
N GLN A 122 -7.59 -9.26 8.15
CA GLN A 122 -6.60 -10.26 7.72
C GLN A 122 -5.17 -9.71 7.78
N LEU A 123 -4.96 -8.46 7.37
CA LEU A 123 -3.64 -7.81 7.40
C LEU A 123 -3.11 -7.67 8.83
N ALA A 124 -3.97 -7.33 9.79
CA ALA A 124 -3.61 -7.23 11.21
C ALA A 124 -3.08 -8.55 11.80
N GLY A 125 -3.53 -9.70 11.29
CA GLY A 125 -3.12 -11.03 11.76
C GLY A 125 -2.11 -11.73 10.85
N ALA A 126 -1.70 -11.12 9.74
CA ALA A 126 -0.88 -11.78 8.74
C ALA A 126 0.63 -11.70 9.10
N PRO A 127 1.32 -12.83 9.28
CA PRO A 127 2.73 -12.85 9.70
C PRO A 127 3.72 -12.37 8.62
N GLY A 128 3.24 -11.96 7.44
CA GLY A 128 4.06 -11.44 6.32
C GLY A 128 3.76 -9.98 5.96
N VAL A 129 2.95 -9.29 6.77
CA VAL A 129 2.56 -7.89 6.54
C VAL A 129 3.34 -7.01 7.50
N ALA A 130 3.96 -5.95 6.97
CA ALA A 130 4.56 -4.92 7.82
C ALA A 130 3.50 -3.88 8.14
N CYS A 131 3.17 -3.74 9.42
CA CYS A 131 2.26 -2.70 9.87
C CYS A 131 3.06 -1.44 10.20
N TRP A 132 2.62 -0.31 9.66
CA TRP A 132 3.22 0.99 9.93
C TRP A 132 2.15 2.00 10.35
N HIS A 133 2.03 2.21 11.66
CA HIS A 133 1.10 3.20 12.22
C HIS A 133 1.76 4.58 12.39
N ALA A 134 0.93 5.62 12.43
CA ALA A 134 1.42 6.97 12.71
C ALA A 134 2.11 7.05 14.07
N GLY A 135 3.41 7.39 14.04
CA GLY A 135 4.24 7.57 15.24
C GLY A 135 5.04 6.32 15.63
N GLU A 136 4.78 5.19 14.98
CA GLU A 136 5.53 3.95 15.19
C GLU A 136 6.62 3.77 14.13
N GLU A 137 7.68 3.05 14.49
CA GLU A 137 8.68 2.58 13.54
C GLU A 137 8.08 1.44 12.70
N LEU A 138 8.54 1.32 11.45
CA LEU A 138 8.07 0.25 10.57
C LEU A 138 8.33 -1.12 11.22
N GLN A 139 7.26 -1.81 11.58
CA GLN A 139 7.37 -3.16 12.14
C GLN A 139 7.43 -4.15 10.99
N LEU A 140 8.64 -4.58 10.63
CA LEU A 140 8.82 -5.66 9.68
C LEU A 140 8.32 -6.97 10.31
N PRO A 141 7.55 -7.79 9.58
CA PRO A 141 7.20 -9.11 10.05
C PRO A 141 8.48 -9.90 10.30
N VAL A 142 8.53 -10.60 11.44
CA VAL A 142 9.57 -11.59 11.67
C VAL A 142 9.48 -12.63 10.55
N PRO A 143 10.56 -12.87 9.76
CA PRO A 143 10.53 -13.93 8.79
C PRO A 143 10.23 -15.22 9.55
N SER A 144 9.12 -15.86 9.23
CA SER A 144 8.81 -17.17 9.78
C SER A 144 9.89 -18.11 9.26
N GLU A 145 10.91 -18.38 10.08
CA GLU A 145 11.82 -19.50 9.88
C GLU A 145 10.93 -20.74 9.84
N SER A 146 10.62 -21.22 8.63
CA SER A 146 10.01 -22.53 8.49
C SER A 146 11.05 -23.56 8.92
N PRO A 147 10.69 -24.50 9.81
CA PRO A 147 11.58 -25.56 10.27
C PRO A 147 11.93 -26.57 9.17
#